data_AF-A0A016QM65-F1
#
_entry.id   AF-A0A016QM65-F1
#
_cell.length_a   1.000
_cell.length_b   1.000
_cell.length_c   1.000
_cell.angle_alpha   90.00
_cell.angle_beta   90.00
_cell.angle_gamma   90.00
#
_symmetry.space_group_name_H-M   'P 1'
#
loop_
_entity.id
_entity.type
_entity.pdbx_description
1 polymer ?
#
loop_
_entity_poly.entity_id
_entity_poly.type
_entity_poly.pdbx_seq_one_letter_code
_entity_poly.pdbx_strand_id
1 'polypeptide(L)'
;MGLTGQSKESSNFERTLFPEGTYDMVLDKALVLMGKPTKFQAEGAPKIMFIWKWTDDEGQDFELVDYLGFPKNMKWNEKSAFWKRAGEIAGLALNNENAGLLDLDLGEFIQSYAELVEHIQGMNDQGKPEKAEVKSLTVDGQELLGKKCRLVVGIWNNGEKEGNEIAKVMQIAAAGGPKKPMKAAPAPAAAPQQKMAPARPAPVPAPVAAGASPDLDY
;
A
#
# COMPACT_ATOMS: atom_id res chain seq x y z
N MET A 1 -4.42 -19.54 -22.80
CA MET A 1 -4.27 -18.56 -23.90
C MET A 1 -2.89 -17.94 -23.71
N GLY A 2 -1.99 -18.09 -24.67
CA GLY A 2 -0.61 -17.64 -24.52
C GLY A 2 -0.52 -16.12 -24.44
N LEU A 3 0.34 -15.61 -23.55
CA LEU A 3 0.69 -14.20 -23.51
C LEU A 3 1.48 -13.89 -24.77
N THR A 4 0.98 -12.99 -25.61
CA THR A 4 1.74 -12.47 -26.75
C THR A 4 2.72 -11.40 -26.27
N GLY A 5 3.73 -11.82 -25.52
CA GLY A 5 4.91 -11.00 -25.26
C GLY A 5 5.93 -11.27 -26.35
N GLN A 6 6.25 -10.27 -27.18
CA GLN A 6 7.48 -10.34 -27.97
C GLN A 6 8.66 -10.24 -27.01
N SER A 7 9.14 -11.39 -26.52
CA SER A 7 10.45 -11.46 -25.90
C SER A 7 11.48 -11.28 -27.01
N LYS A 8 12.06 -10.08 -27.11
CA LYS A 8 13.34 -9.89 -27.79
C LYS A 8 14.42 -9.74 -26.74
N GLU A 9 15.42 -10.60 -26.87
CA GLU A 9 16.69 -10.65 -26.14
C GLU A 9 17.46 -9.32 -26.26
N SER A 10 17.00 -8.29 -25.58
CA SER A 10 17.77 -7.11 -25.20
C SER A 10 16.82 -6.24 -24.38
N SER A 11 17.08 -6.14 -23.07
CA SER A 11 16.37 -5.25 -22.16
C SER A 11 16.23 -3.84 -22.77
N ASN A 12 15.04 -3.56 -23.31
CA ASN A 12 14.67 -2.28 -23.91
C ASN A 12 13.17 -2.04 -23.69
N PHE A 13 12.76 -1.96 -22.41
CA PHE A 13 11.59 -1.18 -21.98
C PHE A 13 10.29 -1.40 -22.79
N GLU A 14 10.06 -2.61 -23.31
CA GLU A 14 8.82 -2.94 -24.02
C GLU A 14 7.71 -3.13 -22.99
N ARG A 15 6.66 -2.32 -23.12
CA ARG A 15 5.46 -2.36 -22.29
C ARG A 15 4.76 -3.71 -22.50
N THR A 16 5.12 -4.72 -21.73
CA THR A 16 4.35 -5.96 -21.66
C THR A 16 2.95 -5.60 -21.17
N LEU A 17 1.94 -5.71 -22.03
CA LEU A 17 0.55 -5.55 -21.64
C LEU A 17 0.08 -6.86 -21.05
N PHE A 18 -0.32 -6.82 -19.79
CA PHE A 18 -0.87 -7.96 -19.09
C PHE A 18 -2.39 -8.00 -19.31
N PRO A 19 -2.97 -9.16 -19.62
CA PRO A 19 -4.41 -9.34 -19.55
C PRO A 19 -4.94 -8.97 -18.16
N GLU A 20 -6.17 -8.48 -18.11
CA GLU A 20 -6.82 -8.23 -16.83
C GLU A 20 -6.86 -9.51 -15.99
N GLY A 21 -6.47 -9.39 -14.73
CA GLY A 21 -6.32 -10.58 -13.90
C GLY A 21 -5.57 -10.30 -12.61
N THR A 22 -5.17 -11.39 -11.96
CA THR A 22 -4.46 -11.35 -10.70
C THR A 22 -3.16 -12.12 -10.83
N TYR A 23 -2.04 -11.46 -10.52
CA TYR A 23 -0.70 -12.00 -10.75
C TYR A 23 0.13 -11.93 -9.47
N ASP A 24 0.85 -13.01 -9.17
CA ASP A 24 1.77 -13.05 -8.03
C ASP A 24 3.16 -12.57 -8.49
N MET A 25 3.43 -11.28 -8.29
CA MET A 25 4.64 -10.60 -8.76
C MET A 25 5.57 -10.23 -7.60
N VAL A 26 6.85 -10.05 -7.89
CA VAL A 26 7.85 -9.55 -6.95
C VAL A 26 8.14 -8.09 -7.27
N LEU A 27 8.17 -7.20 -6.27
CA LEU A 27 8.67 -5.84 -6.47
C LEU A 27 10.19 -5.91 -6.64
N ASP A 28 10.69 -5.94 -7.88
CA ASP A 28 12.12 -6.13 -8.15
C ASP A 28 12.90 -4.87 -7.80
N LYS A 29 12.47 -3.72 -8.35
CA LYS A 29 13.18 -2.45 -8.26
C LYS A 29 12.23 -1.27 -8.18
N ALA A 30 12.73 -0.16 -7.65
CA ALA A 30 12.08 1.13 -7.74
C ALA A 30 13.04 2.19 -8.30
N LEU A 31 12.55 3.01 -9.23
CA LEU A 31 13.34 4.07 -9.88
C LEU A 31 12.59 5.39 -9.81
N VAL A 32 13.28 6.48 -9.48
CA VAL A 32 12.74 7.84 -9.52
C VAL A 32 13.26 8.55 -10.78
N LEU A 33 12.36 9.22 -11.49
CA LEU A 33 12.69 9.97 -12.72
C LEU A 33 11.80 11.19 -12.88
N MET A 34 12.19 12.10 -13.80
CA MET A 34 11.35 13.22 -14.16
C MET A 34 10.23 12.79 -15.11
N GLY A 35 8.97 12.91 -14.66
CA GLY A 35 7.80 12.67 -15.50
C GLY A 35 7.70 13.66 -16.66
N LYS A 36 7.04 13.25 -17.74
CA LYS A 36 6.87 14.12 -18.92
C LYS A 36 6.09 15.40 -18.56
N PRO A 37 6.44 16.54 -19.19
CA PRO A 37 5.64 17.75 -19.14
C PRO A 37 4.15 17.50 -19.41
N THR A 38 3.29 18.17 -18.65
CA THR A 38 1.84 18.18 -18.87
C THR A 38 1.33 19.61 -18.89
N LYS A 39 0.09 19.82 -19.34
CA LYS A 39 -0.55 21.15 -19.32
C LYS A 39 -0.62 21.77 -17.91
N PHE A 40 -0.59 20.95 -16.87
CA PHE A 40 -0.65 21.39 -15.48
C PHE A 40 0.73 21.50 -14.81
N GLN A 41 1.76 20.90 -15.41
CA GLN A 41 3.14 20.84 -14.91
C GLN A 41 4.09 20.91 -16.11
N ALA A 42 4.41 22.12 -16.54
CA ALA A 42 5.18 22.37 -17.77
C ALA A 42 6.61 21.81 -17.72
N GLU A 43 7.20 21.73 -16.53
CA GLU A 43 8.55 21.17 -16.33
C GLU A 43 8.53 19.65 -16.04
N GLY A 44 7.33 19.04 -16.00
CA GLY A 44 7.16 17.70 -15.46
C GLY A 44 7.11 17.69 -13.93
N ALA A 45 7.09 16.50 -13.35
CA ALA A 45 7.23 16.31 -11.92
C ALA A 45 7.88 14.95 -11.62
N PRO A 46 8.60 14.81 -10.50
CA PRO A 46 9.19 13.55 -10.12
C PRO A 46 8.14 12.43 -10.02
N LYS A 47 8.47 11.28 -10.60
CA LYS A 47 7.69 10.05 -10.59
C LYS A 47 8.55 8.93 -10.05
N ILE A 48 7.93 8.00 -9.34
CA ILE A 48 8.55 6.73 -8.99
C ILE A 48 7.91 5.62 -9.80
N MET A 49 8.75 4.77 -10.37
CA MET A 49 8.38 3.55 -11.06
C MET A 49 8.64 2.39 -10.13
N PHE A 50 7.60 1.62 -9.83
CA PHE A 50 7.77 0.28 -9.26
C PHE A 50 7.80 -0.73 -10.41
N ILE A 51 8.88 -1.52 -10.47
CA ILE A 51 9.09 -2.54 -11.47
C ILE A 51 8.76 -3.89 -10.83
N TRP A 52 7.68 -4.49 -11.30
CA TRP A 52 7.18 -5.76 -10.83
C TRP A 52 7.62 -6.87 -11.77
N LYS A 53 8.23 -7.92 -11.23
CA LYS A 53 8.67 -9.09 -11.98
C LYS A 53 7.68 -10.23 -11.79
N TRP A 54 7.29 -10.86 -12.88
CA TRP A 54 6.47 -12.07 -12.90
C TRP A 54 7.16 -13.13 -13.76
N THR A 55 7.19 -14.36 -13.27
CA THR A 55 7.69 -15.50 -14.01
C THR A 55 6.50 -16.41 -14.30
N ASP A 56 6.31 -16.77 -15.57
CA ASP A 56 5.23 -17.68 -15.97
C ASP A 56 5.59 -19.15 -15.69
N ASP A 57 4.65 -20.05 -16.01
CA ASP A 57 4.82 -21.50 -15.80
C ASP A 57 5.90 -22.11 -16.71
N GLU A 58 6.28 -21.42 -17.80
CA GLU A 58 7.34 -21.83 -18.73
C GLU A 58 8.72 -21.30 -18.30
N GLY A 59 8.79 -20.52 -17.22
CA GLY A 59 10.01 -19.94 -16.69
C GLY A 59 10.43 -18.63 -17.38
N GLN A 60 9.55 -18.03 -18.18
CA GLN A 60 9.79 -16.76 -18.84
C GLN A 60 9.47 -15.60 -17.89
N ASP A 61 10.41 -14.67 -17.80
CA ASP A 61 10.29 -13.46 -16.99
C ASP A 61 9.64 -12.31 -17.76
N PHE A 62 8.69 -11.63 -17.11
CA PHE A 62 8.02 -10.44 -17.60
C PHE A 62 8.07 -9.34 -16.55
N GLU A 63 8.09 -8.09 -17.03
CA GLU A 63 8.11 -6.90 -16.20
C GLU A 63 6.84 -6.07 -16.39
N LEU A 64 6.23 -5.67 -15.28
CA LEU A 64 5.12 -4.72 -15.23
C LEU A 64 5.61 -3.46 -14.52
N VAL A 65 5.47 -2.31 -15.19
CA VAL A 65 5.89 -1.01 -14.64
C VAL A 65 4.69 -0.22 -14.13
N ASP A 66 4.76 0.19 -12.87
CA ASP A 66 3.75 1.00 -12.19
C ASP A 66 4.26 2.41 -11.95
N TYR A 67 3.62 3.41 -12.57
CA TYR A 67 4.03 4.81 -12.51
C TYR A 67 3.24 5.59 -11.47
N LEU A 68 3.91 6.00 -10.41
CA LEU A 68 3.30 6.73 -9.30
C LEU A 68 3.89 8.15 -9.19
N GLY A 69 3.09 9.09 -8.68
CA GLY A 69 3.59 10.40 -8.31
C GLY A 69 4.54 10.30 -7.13
N PHE A 70 5.75 10.85 -7.25
CA PHE A 70 6.67 10.88 -6.12
C PHE A 70 6.19 11.92 -5.08
N PRO A 71 6.19 11.61 -3.77
CA PRO A 71 5.71 12.52 -2.76
C PRO A 71 6.62 13.75 -2.65
N LYS A 72 6.04 14.94 -2.77
CA LYS A 72 6.77 16.20 -2.63
C LYS A 72 7.32 16.33 -1.21
N ASN A 73 8.64 16.49 -1.08
CA ASN A 73 9.33 16.56 0.21
C ASN A 73 8.98 15.42 1.17
N MET A 74 8.66 14.23 0.65
CA MET A 74 8.21 13.07 1.44
C MET A 74 7.02 13.38 2.38
N LYS A 75 6.20 14.39 2.06
CA LYS A 75 5.03 14.73 2.87
C LYS A 75 3.88 13.77 2.60
N TRP A 76 3.20 13.38 3.68
CA TRP A 76 1.98 12.59 3.62
C TRP A 76 0.91 13.26 2.73
N ASN A 77 0.23 12.46 1.92
CA ASN A 77 -0.93 12.88 1.15
C ASN A 77 -1.86 11.69 0.92
N GLU A 78 -3.07 11.77 1.48
CA GLU A 78 -4.10 10.74 1.41
C GLU A 78 -4.49 10.36 -0.04
N LYS A 79 -4.43 11.31 -0.98
CA LYS A 79 -4.76 11.08 -2.39
C LYS A 79 -3.58 10.51 -3.20
N SER A 80 -2.42 10.33 -2.58
CA SER A 80 -1.24 9.85 -3.28
C SER A 80 -1.29 8.34 -3.49
N ALA A 81 -1.23 7.93 -4.76
CA ALA A 81 -1.11 6.52 -5.10
C ALA A 81 0.20 5.89 -4.56
N PHE A 82 1.29 6.67 -4.41
CA PHE A 82 2.54 6.20 -3.81
C PHE A 82 2.33 5.71 -2.38
N TRP A 83 1.74 6.56 -1.54
CA TRP A 83 1.50 6.27 -0.14
C TRP A 83 0.57 5.07 0.05
N LYS A 84 -0.53 5.04 -0.73
CA LYS A 84 -1.43 3.89 -0.77
C LYS A 84 -0.68 2.61 -1.16
N ARG A 85 0.15 2.67 -2.21
CA ARG A 85 0.85 1.51 -2.75
C ARG A 85 1.92 0.98 -1.79
N ALA A 86 2.75 1.84 -1.21
CA ALA A 86 3.74 1.44 -0.21
C ALA A 86 3.07 0.77 0.99
N GLY A 87 1.94 1.32 1.45
CA GLY A 87 1.12 0.71 2.50
C GLY A 87 0.56 -0.66 2.11
N GLU A 88 -0.01 -0.81 0.92
CA GLU A 88 -0.55 -2.10 0.43
C GLU A 88 0.53 -3.20 0.37
N ILE A 89 1.75 -2.86 -0.04
CA ILE A 89 2.91 -3.77 -0.06
C ILE A 89 3.32 -4.14 1.37
N ALA A 90 3.35 -3.15 2.26
CA ALA A 90 3.65 -3.33 3.69
C ALA A 90 2.52 -4.06 4.45
N GLY A 91 1.31 -4.13 3.89
CA GLY A 91 0.13 -4.67 4.58
C GLY A 91 -0.45 -3.73 5.62
N LEU A 92 -0.12 -2.45 5.51
CA LEU A 92 -0.47 -1.40 6.45
C LEU A 92 -1.21 -0.29 5.70
N ALA A 93 -2.34 0.17 6.24
CA ALA A 93 -2.95 1.40 5.75
C ALA A 93 -2.15 2.59 6.30
N LEU A 94 -1.35 3.23 5.44
CA LEU A 94 -0.66 4.45 5.82
C LEU A 94 -1.66 5.61 5.96
N ASN A 95 -1.41 6.46 6.94
CA ASN A 95 -2.19 7.64 7.29
C ASN A 95 -1.23 8.72 7.83
N ASN A 96 -1.76 9.88 8.22
CA ASN A 96 -0.93 10.99 8.68
C ASN A 96 -0.13 10.69 9.97
N GLU A 97 -0.58 9.74 10.79
CA GLU A 97 0.03 9.38 12.07
C GLU A 97 1.20 8.41 11.90
N ASN A 98 1.13 7.51 10.91
CA ASN A 98 2.12 6.46 10.67
C ASN A 98 2.91 6.63 9.37
N ALA A 99 2.68 7.70 8.59
CA ALA A 99 3.42 7.97 7.36
C ALA A 99 4.94 8.08 7.59
N GLY A 100 5.36 8.51 8.79
CA GLY A 100 6.77 8.57 9.19
C GLY A 100 7.44 7.19 9.39
N LEU A 101 6.69 6.09 9.32
CA LEU A 101 7.25 4.74 9.30
C LEU A 101 7.84 4.36 7.95
N LEU A 102 7.55 5.13 6.89
CA LEU A 102 8.15 4.92 5.58
C LEU A 102 9.52 5.59 5.52
N ASP A 103 10.52 4.82 5.14
CA ASP A 103 11.87 5.29 4.87
C ASP A 103 12.28 4.90 3.44
N LEU A 104 13.01 5.80 2.78
CA LEU A 104 13.37 5.67 1.38
C LEU A 104 14.81 6.16 1.19
N ASP A 105 15.68 5.22 0.82
CA ASP A 105 17.09 5.47 0.55
C ASP A 105 17.33 5.58 -0.97
N LEU A 106 17.85 6.72 -1.41
CA LEU A 106 18.22 7.01 -2.80
C LEU A 106 19.74 6.98 -3.03
N GLY A 107 20.51 6.57 -2.03
CA GLY A 107 21.97 6.60 -2.00
C GLY A 107 22.54 7.87 -1.37
N GLU A 108 23.84 7.82 -1.05
CA GLU A 108 24.55 8.80 -0.22
C GLU A 108 24.56 10.24 -0.77
N PHE A 109 24.36 10.40 -2.09
CA PHE A 109 24.44 11.69 -2.78
C PHE A 109 23.11 12.45 -2.85
N ILE A 110 21.98 11.81 -2.51
CA ILE A 110 20.65 12.42 -2.57
C ILE A 110 20.06 12.45 -1.16
N GLN A 111 20.23 13.57 -0.47
CA GLN A 111 19.79 13.77 0.91
C GLN A 111 18.55 14.66 1.01
N SER A 112 18.20 15.37 -0.07
CA SER A 112 17.03 16.22 -0.11
C SER A 112 16.19 16.05 -1.38
N TYR A 113 14.93 16.47 -1.31
CA TYR A 113 14.04 16.51 -2.47
C TYR A 113 14.57 17.45 -3.57
N ALA A 114 15.26 18.54 -3.19
CA ALA A 114 15.84 19.47 -4.17
C ALA A 114 17.00 18.81 -4.94
N GLU A 115 17.91 18.14 -4.23
CA GLU A 115 19.01 17.38 -4.84
C GLU A 115 18.49 16.24 -5.74
N LEU A 116 17.43 15.55 -5.30
CA LEU A 116 16.77 14.55 -6.13
C LEU A 116 16.24 15.14 -7.44
N VAL A 117 15.55 16.28 -7.36
CA VAL A 117 14.99 16.95 -8.54
C VAL A 117 16.10 17.40 -9.48
N GLU A 118 17.17 18.00 -8.95
CA GLU A 118 18.33 18.41 -9.73
C GLU A 118 18.99 17.22 -10.43
N HIS A 119 19.24 16.13 -9.71
CA HIS A 119 19.80 14.89 -10.26
C HIS A 119 18.96 14.36 -11.41
N ILE A 120 17.65 14.13 -11.22
CA ILE A 120 16.79 13.54 -12.26
C ILE A 120 16.40 14.51 -13.39
N GLN A 121 16.68 15.81 -13.25
CA GLN A 121 16.61 16.79 -14.34
C GLN A 121 17.88 16.77 -15.21
N GLY A 122 18.98 16.27 -14.66
CA GLY A 122 20.24 16.07 -15.37
C GLY A 122 20.10 15.14 -16.56
N MET A 123 21.10 15.22 -17.44
CA MET A 123 21.26 14.30 -18.56
C MET A 123 22.50 13.44 -18.28
N ASN A 124 22.37 12.13 -18.47
CA ASN A 124 23.52 11.25 -18.44
C ASN A 124 24.42 11.44 -19.67
N ASP A 125 25.56 10.75 -19.69
CA ASP A 125 26.56 10.79 -20.77
C ASP A 125 26.00 10.44 -22.16
N GLN A 126 24.83 9.79 -22.22
CA GLN A 126 24.15 9.41 -23.46
C GLN A 126 23.08 10.44 -23.88
N GLY A 127 23.01 11.59 -23.20
CA GLY A 127 22.01 12.64 -23.45
C GLY A 127 20.58 12.23 -23.07
N LYS A 128 20.41 11.23 -22.20
CA LYS A 128 19.09 10.80 -21.69
C LYS A 128 18.88 11.31 -20.26
N PRO A 129 17.63 11.59 -19.85
CA PRO A 129 17.35 11.99 -18.48
C PRO A 129 17.89 10.99 -17.46
N GLU A 130 18.51 11.50 -16.40
CA GLU A 130 18.98 10.67 -15.29
C GLU A 130 17.80 10.04 -14.52
N LYS A 131 18.12 8.96 -13.81
CA LYS A 131 17.19 8.22 -12.96
C LYS A 131 17.91 7.90 -11.67
N ALA A 132 17.25 8.14 -10.53
CA ALA A 132 17.74 7.67 -9.24
C ALA A 132 17.20 6.27 -8.98
N GLU A 133 18.07 5.32 -8.68
CA GLU A 133 17.65 3.99 -8.21
C GLU A 133 17.41 4.03 -6.70
N VAL A 134 16.27 3.53 -6.26
CA VAL A 134 15.96 3.38 -4.83
C VAL A 134 16.74 2.18 -4.30
N LYS A 135 17.62 2.42 -3.32
CA LYS A 135 18.49 1.40 -2.72
C LYS A 135 17.76 0.60 -1.63
N SER A 136 16.90 1.27 -0.87
CA SER A 136 16.05 0.64 0.13
C SER A 136 14.73 1.38 0.21
N LEU A 137 13.64 0.64 0.35
CA LEU A 137 12.31 1.18 0.56
C LEU A 137 11.67 0.38 1.70
N THR A 138 11.62 0.97 2.89
CA THR A 138 11.08 0.28 4.07
C THR A 138 9.82 0.95 4.58
N VAL A 139 8.93 0.16 5.16
CA VAL A 139 7.79 0.64 5.94
C VAL A 139 7.75 -0.15 7.23
N ASP A 140 7.80 0.54 8.37
CA ASP A 140 7.81 -0.11 9.69
C ASP A 140 8.93 -1.16 9.83
N GLY A 141 10.12 -0.83 9.30
CA GLY A 141 11.29 -1.71 9.26
C GLY A 141 11.18 -2.90 8.29
N GLN A 142 10.10 -3.04 7.53
CA GLN A 142 9.97 -4.08 6.51
C GLN A 142 10.49 -3.58 5.15
N GLU A 143 11.49 -4.27 4.60
CA GLU A 143 11.93 -4.04 3.22
C GLU A 143 10.82 -4.41 2.22
N LEU A 144 10.51 -3.47 1.33
CA LEU A 144 9.48 -3.64 0.31
C LEU A 144 10.08 -4.17 -1.00
N LEU A 145 11.33 -3.81 -1.31
CA LEU A 145 12.03 -4.36 -2.48
C LEU A 145 12.29 -5.87 -2.28
N GLY A 146 12.12 -6.65 -3.34
CA GLY A 146 12.14 -8.11 -3.30
C GLY A 146 10.88 -8.77 -2.71
N LYS A 147 9.89 -7.99 -2.25
CA LYS A 147 8.67 -8.56 -1.65
C LYS A 147 7.72 -9.11 -2.72
N LYS A 148 7.22 -10.32 -2.50
CA LYS A 148 6.22 -10.95 -3.35
C LYS A 148 4.82 -10.50 -2.94
N CYS A 149 4.04 -9.99 -3.89
CA CYS A 149 2.68 -9.53 -3.70
C CYS A 149 1.76 -10.01 -4.83
N ARG A 150 0.47 -10.04 -4.53
CA ARG A 150 -0.57 -10.35 -5.50
C ARG A 150 -1.15 -9.05 -6.03
N LEU A 151 -0.93 -8.78 -7.31
CA LEU A 151 -1.38 -7.58 -8.00
C LEU A 151 -2.69 -7.87 -8.72
N VAL A 152 -3.68 -7.00 -8.55
CA VAL A 152 -4.88 -6.96 -9.40
C VAL A 152 -4.59 -6.00 -10.54
N VAL A 153 -4.37 -6.54 -11.73
CA VAL A 153 -4.00 -5.81 -12.94
C VAL A 153 -5.25 -5.65 -13.81
N GLY A 154 -5.52 -4.42 -14.23
CA GLY A 154 -6.49 -4.04 -15.24
C GLY A 154 -5.81 -3.39 -16.44
N ILE A 155 -6.59 -3.05 -17.47
CA ILE A 155 -6.09 -2.32 -18.64
C ILE A 155 -6.72 -0.93 -18.64
N TRP A 156 -5.88 0.11 -18.63
CA TRP A 156 -6.36 1.46 -18.95
C TRP A 156 -6.19 1.72 -20.44
N ASN A 157 -7.22 2.29 -21.05
CA ASN A 157 -7.23 2.69 -22.45
C ASN A 157 -7.77 4.13 -22.55
N ASN A 158 -7.02 5.03 -23.19
CA ASN A 158 -7.43 6.42 -23.40
C ASN A 158 -7.87 6.73 -24.85
N GLY A 159 -8.10 5.71 -25.67
CA GLY A 159 -8.42 5.79 -27.09
C GLY A 159 -7.20 5.81 -28.03
N GLU A 160 -6.02 6.17 -27.52
CA GLU A 160 -4.77 6.22 -28.31
C GLU A 160 -3.72 5.21 -27.84
N LYS A 161 -3.75 4.88 -26.54
CA LYS A 161 -2.77 4.00 -25.90
C LYS A 161 -3.45 3.14 -24.85
N GLU A 162 -2.96 1.91 -24.77
CA GLU A 162 -3.26 1.00 -23.70
C GLU A 162 -2.04 0.87 -22.77
N GLY A 163 -2.32 0.59 -21.50
CA GLY A 163 -1.30 0.32 -20.49
C GLY A 163 -1.87 -0.49 -19.36
N ASN A 164 -0.98 -1.08 -18.57
CA ASN A 164 -1.38 -1.76 -17.34
C ASN A 164 -1.79 -0.71 -16.30
N GLU A 165 -2.88 -0.98 -15.61
CA GLU A 165 -3.29 -0.30 -14.39
C GLU A 165 -3.26 -1.31 -13.24
N ILE A 166 -2.70 -0.95 -12.10
CA ILE A 166 -2.79 -1.79 -10.90
C ILE A 166 -3.86 -1.20 -10.00
N ALA A 167 -4.99 -1.91 -9.90
CA ALA A 167 -6.12 -1.50 -9.08
C ALA A 167 -5.83 -1.68 -7.57
N LYS A 168 -5.10 -2.75 -7.22
CA LYS A 168 -4.80 -3.11 -5.82
C LYS A 168 -3.58 -4.02 -5.71
N VAL A 169 -2.79 -3.82 -4.66
CA VAL A 169 -1.76 -4.79 -4.22
C VAL A 169 -2.22 -5.50 -2.94
N MET A 170 -2.06 -6.81 -2.90
CA MET A 170 -2.38 -7.66 -1.76
C MET A 170 -1.14 -8.40 -1.31
N GLN A 171 -0.93 -8.49 0.00
CA GLN A 171 0.13 -9.33 0.53
C GLN A 171 -0.19 -10.80 0.25
N ILE A 172 0.79 -11.51 -0.31
CA ILE A 172 0.78 -12.96 -0.28
C ILE A 172 1.38 -13.31 1.07
N ALA A 173 0.64 -14.03 1.91
CA ALA A 173 1.24 -14.57 3.13
C ALA A 173 2.54 -15.26 2.71
N ALA A 174 3.68 -14.81 3.25
CA ALA A 174 4.94 -15.53 3.08
C ALA A 174 4.60 -17.00 3.33
N ALA A 175 4.98 -17.89 2.40
CA ALA A 175 4.64 -19.29 2.44
C ALA A 175 5.13 -19.91 3.75
N GLY A 176 4.35 -19.71 4.82
CA GLY A 176 4.34 -20.55 5.98
C GLY A 176 3.91 -21.87 5.39
N GLY A 177 4.84 -22.83 5.39
CA GLY A 177 4.57 -24.19 4.98
C GLY A 177 3.23 -24.67 5.57
N PRO A 178 2.61 -25.69 4.95
CA PRO A 178 1.23 -26.06 5.18
C PRO A 178 0.91 -26.03 6.68
N LYS A 179 0.16 -25.01 7.11
CA LYS A 179 -0.40 -25.02 8.46
C LYS A 179 -1.39 -26.17 8.43
N LYS A 180 -1.00 -27.29 9.06
CA LYS A 180 -1.92 -28.36 9.43
C LYS A 180 -3.18 -27.69 9.98
N PRO A 181 -4.39 -28.13 9.59
CA PRO A 181 -5.60 -27.61 10.19
C PRO A 181 -5.44 -27.74 11.71
N MET A 182 -5.36 -26.60 12.41
CA MET A 182 -5.51 -26.62 13.85
C MET A 182 -6.88 -27.24 14.07
N LYS A 183 -6.89 -28.44 14.66
CA LYS A 183 -8.09 -28.98 15.30
C LYS A 183 -8.69 -27.81 16.08
N ALA A 184 -9.91 -27.44 15.74
CA ALA A 184 -10.69 -26.52 16.55
C ALA A 184 -10.53 -26.93 18.01
N ALA A 185 -10.07 -26.00 18.85
CA ALA A 185 -10.08 -26.22 20.28
C ALA A 185 -11.50 -26.66 20.67
N PRO A 186 -11.67 -27.70 21.49
CA PRO A 186 -13.00 -28.08 21.95
C PRO A 186 -13.66 -26.85 22.57
N ALA A 187 -14.87 -26.55 22.11
CA ALA A 187 -15.69 -25.49 22.66
C ALA A 187 -15.73 -25.62 24.19
N PRO A 188 -15.62 -24.52 24.95
CA PRO A 188 -15.76 -24.58 26.39
C PRO A 188 -17.10 -25.23 26.72
N ALA A 189 -17.04 -26.31 27.50
CA ALA A 189 -18.20 -26.99 28.01
C ALA A 189 -19.11 -25.97 28.71
N ALA A 190 -20.40 -26.00 28.37
CA ALA A 190 -21.41 -25.18 29.01
C ALA A 190 -21.31 -25.33 30.53
N ALA A 191 -21.11 -24.20 31.22
CA ALA A 191 -21.18 -24.15 32.67
C ALA A 191 -22.56 -24.69 33.13
N PRO A 192 -22.61 -25.54 34.17
CA PRO A 192 -23.88 -26.03 34.68
C PRO A 192 -24.74 -24.84 35.15
N GLN A 193 -25.97 -24.78 34.65
CA GLN A 193 -26.98 -23.82 35.05
C GLN A 193 -27.13 -23.83 36.59
N GLN A 194 -26.66 -22.78 37.24
CA GLN A 194 -27.06 -22.47 38.61
C GLN A 194 -28.55 -22.13 38.58
N LYS A 195 -29.35 -22.98 39.24
CA LYS A 195 -30.74 -22.67 39.60
C LYS A 195 -30.78 -21.33 40.32
N MET A 196 -31.35 -20.31 39.67
CA MET A 196 -31.71 -19.06 40.32
C MET A 196 -32.65 -19.34 41.50
N ALA A 197 -32.28 -18.83 42.67
CA ALA A 197 -33.16 -18.68 43.82
C ALA A 197 -34.27 -17.65 43.50
N PRO A 198 -35.47 -17.78 44.10
CA PRO A 198 -36.60 -16.91 43.80
C PRO A 198 -36.34 -15.45 44.22
N ALA A 199 -36.87 -14.53 43.40
CA ALA A 199 -36.75 -13.09 43.54
C ALA A 199 -37.25 -12.59 44.91
N ARG A 200 -36.47 -11.71 45.56
CA ARG A 200 -36.95 -10.89 46.69
C ARG A 200 -37.92 -9.82 46.16
N PRO A 201 -39.04 -9.55 46.86
CA PRO A 201 -39.94 -8.47 46.49
C PRO A 201 -39.28 -7.10 46.72
N ALA A 202 -39.61 -6.15 45.84
CA ALA A 202 -39.16 -4.77 45.88
C ALA A 202 -39.68 -4.04 47.13
N PRO A 203 -38.90 -3.13 47.74
CA PRO A 203 -39.37 -2.29 48.83
C PRO A 203 -40.38 -1.23 48.33
N VAL A 204 -41.42 -1.04 49.13
CA VAL A 204 -42.51 -0.07 48.94
C VAL A 204 -41.98 1.37 49.06
N PRO A 205 -42.40 2.33 48.21
CA PRO A 205 -42.03 3.73 48.36
C PRO A 205 -42.71 4.35 49.60
N ALA A 206 -41.95 5.17 50.33
CA ALA A 206 -42.43 5.88 51.52
C ALA A 206 -43.47 6.97 51.16
N PRO A 207 -44.50 7.19 52.00
CA PRO A 207 -45.47 8.24 51.79
C PRO A 207 -44.90 9.63 52.11
N VAL A 208 -45.19 10.58 51.22
CA VAL A 208 -44.89 12.00 51.33
C VAL A 208 -45.77 12.61 52.43
N ALA A 209 -45.16 13.14 53.49
CA ALA A 209 -45.87 13.93 54.49
C ALA A 209 -45.96 15.38 54.02
N ALA A 210 -47.20 15.85 53.87
CA ALA A 210 -47.53 17.23 53.59
C ALA A 210 -47.64 18.05 54.89
N GLY A 211 -47.09 19.26 54.86
CA GLY A 211 -47.68 20.42 55.55
C GLY A 211 -46.96 20.91 56.80
N ALA A 212 -46.24 22.03 56.64
CA ALA A 212 -46.41 23.22 57.48
C ALA A 212 -45.70 24.42 56.81
N SER A 213 -46.47 25.45 56.50
CA SER A 213 -46.02 26.77 56.03
C SER A 213 -45.65 27.67 57.25
N PRO A 214 -45.42 29.00 57.11
CA PRO A 214 -44.16 29.68 57.44
C PRO A 214 -44.30 30.65 58.65
N ASP A 215 -43.30 31.53 58.83
CA ASP A 215 -43.10 32.64 59.79
C ASP A 215 -42.05 32.32 60.88
N LEU A 216 -41.08 33.17 61.26
CA LEU A 216 -40.72 34.57 60.96
C LEU A 216 -39.29 34.83 61.53
N ASP A 217 -38.70 35.96 61.11
CA ASP A 217 -37.62 36.76 61.74
C ASP A 217 -36.14 36.29 61.76
N TYR A 218 -35.32 36.83 60.84
CA TYR A 218 -34.57 38.11 61.00
C TYR A 218 -33.92 38.55 59.67
#